data_AF-C1LIK8-F1
#
_entry.id   AF-C1LIK8-F1
#
_cell.length_a   1.000
_cell.length_b   1.000
_cell.length_c   1.000
_cell.angle_alpha   90.00
_cell.angle_beta   90.00
_cell.angle_gamma   90.00
#
_symmetry.space_group_name_H-M   'P 1'
#
loop_
_entity.id
_entity.type
_entity.pdbx_description
1 polymer ?
#
loop_
_entity_poly.entity_id
_entity_poly.type
_entity_poly.pdbx_seq_one_letter_code
_entity_poly.pdbx_strand_id
1 'polypeptide(L)' 'MFSVIVSCGTYDGSVFASEYIHRTIDFSGPKLLKPLFVDPTAHTSPVTSVATKDSVVLSGSSDEIIQT' A
#
# COMPACT_ATOMS: atom_id res chain seq x y z
N MET A 1 -11.72 13.33 -11.29
CA MET A 1 -10.74 12.24 -11.34
C MET A 1 -10.64 11.68 -9.94
N PHE A 2 -10.89 10.39 -9.76
CA PHE A 2 -10.81 9.75 -8.45
C PHE A 2 -9.62 8.80 -8.44
N SER A 3 -8.88 8.80 -7.35
CA SER A 3 -7.78 7.86 -7.13
C SER A 3 -8.19 6.87 -6.04
N VAL A 4 -7.88 5.60 -6.26
CA VAL A 4 -7.96 4.56 -5.24
C VAL A 4 -6.53 4.14 -4.94
N ILE A 5 -6.11 4.32 -3.69
CA ILE A 5 -4.82 3.86 -3.19
C ILE A 5 -5.07 2.58 -2.38
N VAL A 6 -4.28 1.56 -2.67
CA VAL A 6 -4.25 0.31 -1.92
C VAL A 6 -2.85 0.17 -1.33
N SER A 7 -2.76 0.15 -0.02
CA SER A 7 -1.53 -0.11 0.73
C SER A 7 -1.56 -1.50 1.34
N CYS A 8 -0.42 -2.19 1.30
CA CYS A 8 -0.28 -3.54 1.82
C CYS A 8 1.03 -3.68 2.60
N GLY A 9 1.01 -4.59 3.57
CA GLY A 9 2.16 -5.08 4.29
C GLY A 9 2.28 -6.59 4.10
N THR A 10 3.50 -7.10 4.13
CA THR A 10 3.80 -8.52 3.89
C THR A 10 4.39 -9.19 5.13
N TYR A 11 4.44 -10.53 5.09
CA TYR A 11 5.04 -11.33 6.15
C TYR A 11 6.57 -11.19 6.23
N ASP A 12 7.24 -10.77 5.16
CA ASP A 12 8.68 -10.51 5.16
C ASP A 12 9.05 -9.07 5.60
N GLY A 13 8.06 -8.27 6.02
CA GLY A 13 8.27 -6.92 6.51
C GLY A 13 8.24 -5.82 5.44
N SER A 14 7.98 -6.16 4.18
CA SER A 14 7.84 -5.18 3.11
C SER A 14 6.52 -4.40 3.22
N VAL A 15 6.55 -3.13 2.82
CA VAL A 15 5.38 -2.25 2.71
C VAL A 15 5.31 -1.69 1.30
N PHE A 16 4.13 -1.68 0.68
CA PHE A 16 3.96 -1.12 -0.65
C PHE A 16 2.60 -0.46 -0.80
N ALA A 17 2.52 0.48 -1.75
CA ALA A 17 1.27 1.06 -2.18
C ALA A 17 1.14 1.03 -3.70
N SER A 18 -0.09 0.86 -4.16
CA SER A 18 -0.44 0.93 -5.59
C SER A 18 -1.67 1.81 -5.79
N GLU A 19 -1.74 2.46 -6.94
CA GLU A 19 -2.77 3.41 -7.32
C GLU A 19 -3.57 2.91 -8.52
N TYR A 20 -4.88 3.12 -8.47
CA TYR A 20 -5.73 3.15 -9.66
C TYR A 20 -6.33 4.54 -9.86
N ILE A 21 -6.02 5.15 -11.00
CA ILE A 21 -6.60 6.42 -11.41
C ILE A 21 -7.87 6.16 -12.23
N HIS A 22 -9.02 6.42 -11.64
CA HIS A 22 -10.31 6.36 -12.31
C HIS A 22 -10.57 7.64 -13.11
N ARG A 23 -10.43 7.53 -14.44
CA ARG A 23 -10.70 8.63 -15.39
C ARG A 23 -12.07 8.52 -16.05
N THR A 24 -12.52 7.31 -16.33
CA THR A 24 -13.76 7.01 -17.06
C THR A 24 -14.42 5.80 -16.45
N ILE A 25 -15.75 5.82 -16.37
CA ILE A 25 -16.54 4.62 -16.02
C ILE A 25 -16.45 3.66 -17.20
N ASP A 26 -15.71 2.58 -16.99
CA ASP A 26 -15.49 1.53 -17.98
C ASP A 26 -15.79 0.19 -17.31
N PHE A 27 -16.68 -0.58 -17.94
CA PHE A 27 -17.13 -1.88 -17.46
C PHE A 27 -16.19 -3.02 -17.90
N SER A 28 -15.10 -2.72 -18.59
CA SER A 28 -14.14 -3.74 -19.02
C SER A 28 -13.33 -4.26 -17.83
N GLY A 29 -13.73 -5.41 -17.28
CA GLY A 29 -12.91 -6.31 -16.47
C GLY A 29 -12.12 -5.69 -15.29
N PRO A 30 -11.23 -6.48 -14.67
CA PRO A 30 -10.34 -5.98 -13.63
C PRO A 30 -9.33 -4.98 -14.19
N LYS A 31 -8.97 -3.98 -13.39
CA LYS A 31 -7.93 -3.00 -13.72
C LYS A 31 -6.68 -3.27 -12.89
N LEU A 32 -5.51 -3.23 -13.53
CA LEU A 32 -4.24 -3.36 -12.84
C LEU A 32 -3.95 -2.07 -12.06
N LEU A 33 -3.57 -2.22 -10.80
CA LEU A 33 -3.05 -1.12 -9.99
C LEU A 33 -1.61 -0.82 -10.43
N LYS A 34 -1.23 0.45 -10.47
CA LYS A 34 0.13 0.87 -10.74
C LYS A 34 0.89 1.02 -9.43
N PRO A 35 2.13 0.52 -9.31
CA PRO A 35 2.91 0.72 -8.09
C PRO A 35 3.20 2.21 -7.88
N LEU A 36 2.98 2.70 -6.67
CA LEU A 36 3.43 4.01 -6.20
C LEU A 36 4.82 3.89 -5.57
N PHE A 37 4.98 2.94 -4.65
CA PHE A 37 6.26 2.61 -4.03
C PHE A 37 6.26 1.17 -3.52
N VAL A 38 7.46 0.67 -3.27
CA VAL A 38 7.73 -0.56 -2.53
C VAL A 38 8.93 -0.28 -1.63
N ASP A 39 8.78 -0.48 -0.32
CA ASP A 39 9.87 -0.51 0.64
C ASP A 39 10.04 -1.95 1.16
N PRO A 40 11.03 -2.68 0.65
CA PRO A 40 11.29 -4.06 1.06
C PRO A 40 11.99 -4.16 2.43
N THR A 41 12.37 -3.02 3.02
CA THR A 41 13.16 -2.94 4.26
C THR A 41 12.44 -2.22 5.39
N ALA A 42 11.16 -1.92 5.22
CA ALA A 42 10.37 -1.19 6.21
C ALA A 42 10.43 -1.89 7.58
N HIS A 43 10.19 -3.19 7.61
CA HIS A 43 10.21 -3.96 8.85
C HIS A 43 11.11 -5.19 8.76
N THR A 44 11.62 -5.62 9.91
CA THR A 44 12.41 -6.86 10.04
C THR A 44 11.55 -8.07 10.42
N SER A 45 10.25 -7.84 10.63
CA SER A 45 9.24 -8.81 11.04
C SER A 45 7.92 -8.56 10.29
N PRO A 46 6.93 -9.48 10.36
CA PRO A 46 5.67 -9.34 9.64
C PRO A 46 4.94 -8.03 9.95
N VAL A 47 4.50 -7.34 8.88
CA VAL A 47 3.60 -6.19 8.99
C VAL A 47 2.22 -6.68 9.43
N THR A 48 1.72 -6.16 10.54
CA THR A 48 0.45 -6.58 11.16
C THR A 48 -0.65 -5.55 11.00
N SER A 49 -0.30 -4.31 10.65
CA SER A 49 -1.26 -3.23 10.43
C SER A 49 -0.76 -2.23 9.39
N VAL A 50 -1.68 -1.70 8.60
CA VAL A 50 -1.40 -0.68 7.59
C VAL A 50 -2.54 0.33 7.59
N ALA A 51 -2.21 1.62 7.50
CA ALA A 51 -3.19 2.69 7.33
C ALA A 51 -2.69 3.67 6.29
N THR A 52 -3.58 4.09 5.38
CA THR A 52 -3.25 5.10 4.36
C THR A 52 -4.07 6.35 4.60
N LYS A 53 -3.40 7.50 4.57
CA LYS A 53 -4.06 8.81 4.53
C LYS A 53 -3.32 9.71 3.56
N ASP A 54 -4.05 10.24 2.59
CA ASP A 54 -3.51 11.08 1.53
C ASP A 54 -2.32 10.40 0.82
N SER A 55 -1.11 10.92 0.97
CA SER A 55 0.12 10.38 0.39
C SER A 55 1.02 9.65 1.40
N VAL A 56 0.52 9.33 2.59
CA VAL A 56 1.27 8.71 3.68
C VAL A 56 0.74 7.31 3.96
N VAL A 57 1.65 6.34 4.08
CA VAL A 57 1.33 4.97 4.47
C VAL A 57 1.99 4.70 5.82
N LEU A 58 1.15 4.55 6.85
CA LEU A 58 1.60 4.09 8.15
C LEU A 58 1.60 2.57 8.17
N SER A 59 2.65 2.00 8.75
CA SER A 59 2.77 0.55 8.94
C SER A 59 3.22 0.23 10.36
N GLY A 60 2.66 -0.83 10.92
CA GLY A 60 3.04 -1.38 12.21
C GLY A 60 3.31 -2.87 12.07
N SER A 61 4.32 -3.35 12.79
CA SER A 61 4.85 -4.70 12.66
C SER A 61 5.06 -5.38 14.01
N SER A 62 5.28 -6.69 13.95
CA SER A 62 5.68 -7.49 15.12
C SER A 62 7.11 -7.19 15.61
N ASP A 63 7.89 -6.38 14.89
CA ASP A 63 9.18 -5.86 15.38
C ASP A 63 9.05 -4.70 16.38
N GLU A 64 7.81 -4.40 16.80
CA GLU A 64 7.48 -3.33 17.75
C GLU A 64 7.73 -1.90 17.22
N ILE A 65 7.93 -1.74 15.90
CA ILE A 65 8.16 -0.45 15.26
C ILE A 65 6.91 0.00 14.47
N ILE A 66 6.68 1.31 14.45
CA ILE A 66 5.74 1.99 13.55
C ILE A 66 6.53 2.88 12.59
N GLN A 67 6.26 2.77 11.29
CA GLN A 67 6.90 3.56 10.24
C GLN A 67 5.88 4.31 9.35
N THR A 68 6.38 5.31 8.61
CA THR A 68 5.64 6.23 7.73
C THR A 68 6.21 6.26 6.32
#